data_AF-A0A6F9ZMR8-F1
#
_entry.id   AF-A0A6F9ZMR8-F1
#
_cell.length_a   1.000
_cell.length_b   1.000
_cell.length_c   1.000
_cell.angle_alpha   90.00
_cell.angle_beta   90.00
_cell.angle_gamma   90.00
#
_symmetry.space_group_name_H-M   'P 1'
#
loop_
_entity.id
_entity.type
_entity.pdbx_description
1 polymer ?
#
loop_
_entity_poly.entity_id
_entity_poly.type
_entity_poly.pdbx_seq_one_letter_code
_entity_poly.pdbx_strand_id
1 'polypeptide(L)'
;MKKNATFAHYRIAVKRILLYNILNLKKLISNIYHLAFGEEVRVNDMDFDGTIRVAAGDPTLSVPTLKGLEMLPDRVLYGNSMMDISKYKYAATPLIYTVEGSSMSPEGISNGDKLLCRIVDNDTIKNIGKGKFVIIAVDPEYYQAKNKELKYDYKLRHTLFRVPLGASCDELIDSLKKVTSSIFLEENQENLRIKYDEVVKFYGNQRELMLSVTYRKGNLRYSFHPIDLIKYVAEYVLKHNGEGWIAKKLE
;
A
#
# COMPACT_ATOMS: atom_id res chain seq x y z
N MET A 1 -15.59 0.42 59.63
CA MET A 1 -14.71 0.54 58.44
C MET A 1 -14.28 -0.79 57.77
N LYS A 2 -14.64 -1.99 58.26
CA LYS A 2 -14.22 -3.28 57.63
C LYS A 2 -15.02 -3.72 56.38
N LYS A 3 -16.29 -3.30 56.21
CA LYS A 3 -17.15 -3.76 55.09
C LYS A 3 -16.76 -3.18 53.71
N ASN A 4 -16.16 -1.99 53.67
CA ASN A 4 -15.81 -1.30 52.41
C ASN A 4 -14.53 -1.86 51.77
N ALA A 5 -13.59 -2.37 52.58
CA ALA A 5 -12.37 -2.99 52.09
C ALA A 5 -12.65 -4.33 51.39
N THR A 6 -13.57 -5.13 51.91
CA THR A 6 -14.00 -6.40 51.31
C THR A 6 -14.67 -6.16 49.96
N PHE A 7 -15.57 -5.18 49.86
CA PHE A 7 -16.24 -4.82 48.60
C PHE A 7 -15.27 -4.33 47.52
N ALA A 8 -14.26 -3.54 47.88
CA ALA A 8 -13.21 -3.12 46.96
C ALA A 8 -12.38 -4.30 46.44
N HIS A 9 -12.08 -5.27 47.31
CA HIS A 9 -11.35 -6.49 46.96
C HIS A 9 -12.12 -7.38 45.98
N TYR A 10 -13.43 -7.54 46.19
CA TYR A 10 -14.31 -8.27 45.26
C TYR A 10 -14.40 -7.56 43.91
N ARG A 11 -14.47 -6.22 43.88
CA ARG A 11 -14.52 -5.46 42.62
C ARG A 11 -13.23 -5.59 41.79
N ILE A 12 -12.08 -5.64 42.45
CA ILE A 12 -10.78 -5.88 41.79
C ILE A 12 -10.68 -7.32 41.29
N ALA A 13 -11.14 -8.30 42.07
CA ALA A 13 -11.16 -9.71 41.67
C ALA A 13 -12.06 -9.93 40.44
N VAL A 14 -13.26 -9.36 40.41
CA VAL A 14 -14.19 -9.43 39.27
C VAL A 14 -13.56 -8.78 38.03
N LYS A 15 -12.92 -7.62 38.15
CA LYS A 15 -12.21 -6.99 37.01
C LYS A 15 -11.09 -7.86 36.46
N ARG A 16 -10.32 -8.53 37.33
CA ARG A 16 -9.24 -9.44 36.90
C ARG A 16 -9.79 -10.69 36.19
N ILE A 17 -10.86 -11.28 36.71
CA ILE A 17 -11.54 -12.43 36.07
C ILE A 17 -12.10 -12.02 34.70
N LEU A 18 -12.75 -10.85 34.62
CA LEU A 18 -13.29 -10.34 33.36
C LEU A 18 -12.17 -10.10 32.34
N LEU A 19 -11.05 -9.49 32.76
CA LEU A 19 -9.90 -9.24 31.90
C LEU A 19 -9.26 -10.55 31.41
N TYR A 20 -9.09 -11.53 32.31
CA TYR A 20 -8.57 -12.85 31.99
C TYR A 20 -9.46 -13.57 30.96
N ASN A 21 -10.78 -13.50 31.14
CA ASN A 21 -11.74 -14.08 30.21
C ASN A 21 -11.73 -13.37 28.84
N ILE A 22 -11.61 -12.04 28.82
CA ILE A 22 -11.46 -11.28 27.57
C ILE A 22 -10.17 -11.66 26.84
N LEU A 23 -9.06 -11.81 27.56
CA LEU A 23 -7.77 -12.22 26.97
C LEU A 23 -7.85 -13.65 26.41
N ASN A 24 -8.47 -14.58 27.14
CA ASN A 24 -8.68 -15.94 26.66
C ASN A 24 -9.62 -15.99 25.45
N LEU A 25 -10.68 -15.18 25.44
CA LEU A 25 -11.59 -15.08 24.31
C LEU A 25 -10.87 -14.52 23.07
N LYS A 26 -10.03 -13.50 23.23
CA LYS A 26 -9.17 -12.99 22.14
C LYS A 26 -8.23 -14.07 21.62
N LYS A 27 -7.61 -14.85 22.50
CA LYS A 27 -6.71 -15.94 22.12
C LYS A 27 -7.46 -17.06 21.40
N LEU A 28 -8.67 -17.39 21.84
CA LEU A 28 -9.54 -18.37 21.19
C LEU A 28 -9.99 -17.88 19.80
N ILE A 29 -10.42 -16.62 19.68
CA ILE A 29 -10.78 -16.02 18.39
C ILE A 29 -9.57 -16.01 17.45
N SER A 30 -8.38 -15.63 17.94
CA SER A 30 -7.14 -15.67 17.16
C SER A 30 -6.84 -17.08 16.67
N ASN A 31 -6.96 -18.09 17.55
CA ASN A 31 -6.72 -19.48 17.19
C ASN A 31 -7.75 -20.02 16.19
N ILE A 32 -9.03 -19.67 16.33
CA ILE A 32 -10.07 -20.03 15.36
C ILE A 32 -9.80 -19.33 14.02
N TYR A 33 -9.33 -18.08 14.04
CA TYR A 33 -8.92 -17.36 12.84
C TYR A 33 -7.74 -18.05 12.15
N HIS A 34 -6.70 -18.43 12.91
CA HIS A 34 -5.57 -19.20 12.38
C HIS A 34 -5.96 -20.60 11.88
N LEU A 35 -6.92 -21.27 12.54
CA LEU A 35 -7.41 -22.58 12.12
C LEU A 35 -8.27 -22.49 10.84
N ALA A 36 -9.06 -21.41 10.69
CA ALA A 36 -9.97 -21.22 9.56
C ALA A 36 -9.29 -20.61 8.33
N PHE A 37 -8.27 -19.77 8.54
CA PHE A 37 -7.61 -18.98 7.49
C PHE A 37 -6.12 -19.28 7.32
N GLY A 38 -5.55 -20.18 8.13
CA GLY A 38 -4.12 -20.53 8.13
C GLY A 38 -3.24 -19.56 8.94
N GLU A 39 -1.98 -19.92 9.15
CA GLU A 39 -0.96 -18.97 9.60
C GLU A 39 -0.74 -17.90 8.52
N GLU A 40 -0.54 -16.64 8.92
CA GLU A 40 -0.10 -15.57 8.02
C GLU A 40 1.36 -15.82 7.63
N VAL A 41 1.55 -16.78 6.72
CA VAL A 41 2.84 -17.03 6.10
C VAL A 41 3.24 -15.75 5.35
N ARG A 42 4.51 -15.34 5.47
CA ARG A 42 5.16 -14.50 4.45
C ARG A 42 4.99 -15.22 3.13
N VAL A 43 3.92 -14.94 2.41
CA VAL A 43 3.68 -15.64 1.15
C VAL A 43 4.79 -15.17 0.23
N ASN A 44 5.58 -16.14 -0.25
CA ASN A 44 6.69 -15.91 -1.18
C ASN A 44 6.22 -14.93 -2.26
N ASP A 45 7.05 -13.94 -2.59
CA ASP A 45 6.62 -12.75 -3.34
C ASP A 45 6.11 -13.02 -4.75
N MET A 46 6.29 -14.24 -5.27
CA MET A 46 5.79 -14.67 -6.56
C MET A 46 4.48 -15.45 -6.43
N ASP A 47 3.47 -14.99 -7.16
CA ASP A 47 2.26 -15.74 -7.44
C ASP A 47 2.57 -17.00 -8.26
N PHE A 48 1.65 -17.96 -8.24
CA PHE A 48 1.76 -19.20 -9.04
C PHE A 48 1.91 -18.96 -10.55
N ASP A 49 1.54 -17.77 -11.04
CA ASP A 49 1.64 -17.36 -12.44
C ASP A 49 2.93 -16.57 -12.75
N GLY A 50 3.86 -16.48 -11.81
CA GLY A 50 5.16 -15.82 -11.97
C GLY A 50 5.14 -14.30 -11.82
N THR A 51 4.03 -13.72 -11.36
CA THR A 51 3.91 -12.28 -11.08
C THR A 51 4.27 -11.93 -9.64
N ILE A 52 4.67 -10.68 -9.37
CA ILE A 52 4.98 -10.22 -8.00
C ILE A 52 3.77 -9.54 -7.37
N ARG A 53 3.49 -9.79 -6.10
CA ARG A 53 2.41 -9.09 -5.40
C ARG A 53 2.82 -7.69 -4.94
N VAL A 54 1.91 -6.72 -5.11
CA VAL A 54 2.10 -5.34 -4.69
C VAL A 54 0.93 -4.84 -3.86
N ALA A 55 1.20 -4.25 -2.69
CA ALA A 55 0.16 -3.69 -1.84
C ALA A 55 -0.36 -2.35 -2.39
N ALA A 56 -1.64 -2.30 -2.76
CA ALA A 56 -2.34 -1.04 -3.04
C ALA A 56 -2.53 -0.18 -1.78
N GLY A 57 -2.55 -0.80 -0.59
CA GLY A 57 -2.85 -0.17 0.70
C GLY A 57 -1.66 -0.14 1.68
N ASP A 58 -1.92 -0.50 2.94
CA ASP A 58 -0.90 -0.66 3.99
C ASP A 58 -0.17 -1.99 3.78
N PRO A 59 1.16 -2.00 3.51
CA PRO A 59 1.91 -3.24 3.22
C PRO A 59 2.08 -4.18 4.42
N THR A 60 1.50 -3.84 5.58
CA THR A 60 1.53 -4.67 6.80
C THR A 60 0.24 -5.45 7.00
N LEU A 61 -0.76 -5.25 6.15
CA LEU A 61 -2.06 -5.92 6.25
C LEU A 61 -2.19 -6.92 5.13
N SER A 62 -2.28 -8.20 5.49
CA SER A 62 -2.56 -9.28 4.54
C SER A 62 -3.95 -9.08 3.93
N VAL A 63 -4.05 -9.22 2.61
CA VAL A 63 -5.32 -9.26 1.89
C VAL A 63 -5.57 -10.71 1.47
N PRO A 64 -6.80 -11.25 1.62
CA PRO A 64 -7.12 -12.57 1.09
C PRO A 64 -6.84 -12.62 -0.42
N THR A 65 -5.98 -13.54 -0.82
CA THR A 65 -5.60 -13.72 -2.21
C THR A 65 -6.81 -14.18 -3.00
N LEU A 66 -7.09 -13.51 -4.13
CA LEU A 66 -8.06 -14.02 -5.09
C LEU A 66 -7.45 -15.26 -5.75
N LYS A 67 -7.98 -16.45 -5.42
CA LYS A 67 -7.58 -17.68 -6.10
C LYS A 67 -8.00 -17.62 -7.57
N GLY A 68 -7.04 -17.86 -8.46
CA GLY A 68 -7.30 -18.27 -9.83
C GLY A 68 -7.76 -17.14 -10.75
N LEU A 69 -6.81 -16.37 -11.25
CA LEU A 69 -6.95 -15.81 -12.59
C LEU A 69 -6.01 -16.60 -13.50
N GLU A 70 -6.50 -16.93 -14.70
CA GLU A 70 -5.77 -17.73 -15.69
C GLU A 70 -4.36 -17.17 -15.94
N MET A 71 -3.43 -18.04 -16.31
CA MET A 71 -2.10 -17.63 -16.75
C MET A 71 -2.23 -16.52 -17.80
N LEU A 72 -1.44 -15.45 -17.64
CA LEU A 72 -1.46 -14.35 -18.58
C LEU A 72 -1.11 -14.84 -20.00
N PRO A 73 -1.91 -14.54 -21.03
CA PRO A 73 -1.55 -14.82 -22.42
C PRO A 73 -0.37 -13.94 -22.85
N ASP A 74 0.27 -14.28 -23.97
CA ASP A 74 1.33 -13.45 -24.55
C ASP A 74 0.80 -12.18 -25.22
N ARG A 75 -0.49 -12.19 -25.59
CA ARG A 75 -1.16 -11.05 -26.21
C ARG A 75 -2.47 -10.77 -25.51
N VAL A 76 -2.73 -9.49 -25.26
CA VAL A 76 -3.95 -8.99 -24.59
C VAL A 76 -4.63 -7.95 -25.45
N LEU A 77 -5.94 -7.80 -25.30
CA LEU A 77 -6.68 -6.77 -26.03
C LEU A 77 -6.33 -5.38 -25.49
N TYR A 78 -5.95 -4.45 -26.37
CA TYR A 78 -5.70 -3.05 -26.06
C TYR A 78 -6.41 -2.17 -27.09
N GLY A 79 -7.47 -1.49 -26.65
CA GLY A 79 -8.40 -0.81 -27.55
C GLY A 79 -8.99 -1.80 -28.54
N ASN A 80 -8.75 -1.58 -29.84
CA ASN A 80 -9.23 -2.45 -30.92
C ASN A 80 -8.13 -3.37 -31.49
N SER A 81 -7.01 -3.54 -30.78
CA SER A 81 -5.84 -4.26 -31.26
C SER A 81 -5.29 -5.24 -30.22
N MET A 82 -4.51 -6.23 -30.66
CA MET A 82 -3.83 -7.16 -29.76
C MET A 82 -2.42 -6.68 -29.44
N MET A 83 -2.19 -6.29 -28.19
CA MET A 83 -0.89 -5.88 -27.64
C MET A 83 -0.08 -7.11 -27.21
N ASP A 84 1.16 -7.19 -27.67
CA ASP A 84 2.14 -8.18 -27.20
C ASP A 84 2.73 -7.76 -25.85
N ILE A 85 2.64 -8.67 -24.86
CA ILE A 85 3.15 -8.49 -23.50
C ILE A 85 4.27 -9.46 -23.14
N SER A 86 4.76 -10.27 -24.09
CA SER A 86 5.84 -11.23 -23.88
C SER A 86 7.11 -10.55 -23.36
N LYS A 87 7.39 -9.30 -23.78
CA LYS A 87 8.51 -8.50 -23.25
C LYS A 87 8.45 -8.25 -21.74
N TYR A 88 7.25 -8.24 -21.15
CA TYR A 88 7.06 -8.10 -19.70
C TYR A 88 7.11 -9.46 -19.01
N LYS A 89 6.49 -10.50 -19.61
CA LYS A 89 6.42 -11.86 -19.05
C LYS A 89 7.78 -12.55 -18.97
N TYR A 90 8.60 -12.40 -20.00
CA TYR A 90 9.89 -13.09 -20.14
C TYR A 90 11.09 -12.20 -19.82
N ALA A 91 10.86 -11.05 -19.18
CA ALA A 91 11.94 -10.19 -18.73
C ALA A 91 12.78 -10.89 -17.64
N ALA A 92 14.09 -10.67 -17.65
CA ALA A 92 15.00 -11.23 -16.64
C ALA A 92 14.67 -10.73 -15.22
N THR A 93 14.14 -9.50 -15.12
CA THR A 93 13.60 -8.93 -13.89
C THR A 93 12.07 -8.90 -13.96
N PRO A 94 11.36 -9.17 -12.86
CA PRO A 94 9.90 -9.16 -12.86
C PRO A 94 9.32 -7.78 -13.21
N LEU A 95 8.51 -7.72 -14.27
CA LEU A 95 7.86 -6.49 -14.74
C LEU A 95 6.32 -6.55 -14.64
N ILE A 96 5.77 -7.62 -14.06
CA ILE A 96 4.33 -7.80 -13.90
C ILE A 96 4.02 -7.91 -12.42
N TYR A 97 3.13 -7.03 -11.95
CA TYR A 97 2.73 -6.97 -10.55
C TYR A 97 1.24 -7.24 -10.36
N THR A 98 0.87 -8.19 -9.52
CA THR A 98 -0.52 -8.42 -9.09
C THR A 98 -0.87 -7.48 -7.94
N VAL A 99 -1.94 -6.70 -8.11
CA VAL A 99 -2.39 -5.72 -7.13
C VAL A 99 -3.15 -6.39 -6.00
N GLU A 100 -2.72 -6.13 -4.77
CA GLU A 100 -3.34 -6.63 -3.55
C GLU A 100 -3.93 -5.47 -2.73
N GLY A 101 -5.24 -5.51 -2.52
CA GLY A 101 -6.04 -4.48 -1.87
C GLY A 101 -6.79 -3.55 -2.84
N SER A 102 -7.71 -2.77 -2.28
CA SER A 102 -8.66 -1.92 -3.02
C SER A 102 -8.44 -0.42 -2.80
N SER A 103 -7.29 -0.05 -2.25
CA SER A 103 -6.95 1.35 -1.97
C SER A 103 -6.73 2.22 -3.22
N MET A 104 -6.59 1.61 -4.39
CA MET A 104 -6.42 2.29 -5.67
C MET A 104 -7.64 2.16 -6.59
N SER A 105 -8.75 1.61 -6.08
CA SER A 105 -9.96 1.42 -6.88
C SER A 105 -10.59 2.72 -7.38
N PRO A 106 -10.54 3.85 -6.64
CA PRO A 106 -10.96 5.15 -7.19
C PRO A 106 -10.14 5.60 -8.41
N GLU A 107 -8.89 5.14 -8.54
CA GLU A 107 -8.03 5.35 -9.71
C GLU A 107 -8.24 4.29 -10.80
N GLY A 108 -9.29 3.46 -10.65
CA GLY A 108 -9.61 2.40 -11.59
C GLY A 108 -8.70 1.17 -11.50
N ILE A 109 -7.95 0.99 -10.41
CA ILE A 109 -7.10 -0.20 -10.18
C ILE A 109 -7.67 -1.02 -9.02
N SER A 110 -8.05 -2.26 -9.31
CA SER A 110 -8.73 -3.16 -8.40
C SER A 110 -7.81 -4.26 -7.87
N ASN A 111 -8.24 -4.90 -6.78
CA ASN A 111 -7.61 -6.12 -6.28
C ASN A 111 -7.61 -7.20 -7.38
N GLY A 112 -6.46 -7.85 -7.60
CA GLY A 112 -6.27 -8.87 -8.64
C GLY A 112 -5.93 -8.34 -10.02
N ASP A 113 -6.01 -7.02 -10.26
CA ASP A 113 -5.51 -6.43 -11.50
C ASP A 113 -3.99 -6.67 -11.63
N LYS A 114 -3.50 -6.75 -12.87
CA LYS A 114 -2.06 -6.90 -13.13
C LYS A 114 -1.49 -5.64 -13.74
N LEU A 115 -0.33 -5.21 -13.29
CA LEU A 115 0.34 -4.01 -13.77
C LEU A 115 1.52 -4.39 -14.65
N LEU A 116 1.57 -3.84 -15.86
CA LEU A 116 2.74 -3.92 -16.71
C LEU A 116 3.63 -2.72 -16.43
N CYS A 117 4.83 -3.00 -15.96
CA CYS A 117 5.73 -2.01 -15.42
C CYS A 117 6.99 -1.87 -16.29
N ARG A 118 7.53 -0.65 -16.33
CA ARG A 118 8.90 -0.40 -16.79
C ARG A 118 9.81 -0.10 -15.61
N ILE A 119 11.08 -0.46 -15.75
CA ILE A 119 12.12 -0.14 -14.77
C ILE A 119 12.33 1.38 -14.72
N VAL A 120 12.61 1.87 -13.52
CA VAL A 120 13.07 3.22 -13.26
C VAL A 120 14.56 3.15 -12.96
N ASP A 121 15.34 3.77 -13.83
CA ASP A 121 16.77 4.01 -13.63
C ASP A 121 17.03 5.41 -13.03
N ASN A 122 18.30 5.71 -12.73
CA ASN A 122 18.70 6.96 -12.08
C ASN A 122 18.41 8.23 -12.92
N ASP A 123 18.25 8.09 -14.23
CA ASP A 123 17.95 9.24 -15.10
C ASP A 123 16.44 9.45 -15.22
N THR A 124 15.67 8.37 -15.35
CA THR A 124 14.21 8.41 -15.43
C THR A 124 13.55 8.75 -14.09
N ILE A 125 14.18 8.44 -12.96
CA ILE A 125 13.64 8.78 -11.63
C ILE A 125 13.49 10.30 -11.44
N LYS A 126 14.36 11.08 -12.09
CA LYS A 126 14.30 12.55 -12.06
C LYS A 126 13.03 13.07 -12.72
N ASN A 127 12.51 12.32 -13.69
CA ASN A 127 11.34 12.67 -14.50
C ASN A 127 10.02 12.13 -13.92
N ILE A 128 10.06 11.43 -12.78
CA ILE A 128 8.84 11.00 -12.09
C ILE A 128 8.23 12.20 -11.40
N GLY A 129 7.22 12.77 -12.05
CA GLY A 129 6.42 13.88 -11.53
C GLY A 129 5.03 13.42 -11.05
N LYS A 130 4.08 14.35 -11.08
CA LYS A 130 2.67 14.12 -10.73
C LYS A 130 2.02 13.11 -11.68
N GLY A 131 1.07 12.34 -11.16
CA GLY A 131 0.09 11.57 -11.92
C GLY A 131 0.55 10.17 -12.29
N LYS A 132 1.78 9.78 -11.94
CA LYS A 132 2.32 8.46 -12.29
C LYS A 132 1.97 7.40 -11.25
N PHE A 133 1.57 6.23 -11.73
CA PHE A 133 1.44 5.03 -10.93
C PHE A 133 2.80 4.37 -10.80
N VAL A 134 3.26 4.20 -9.57
CA VAL A 134 4.61 3.72 -9.28
C VAL A 134 4.59 2.54 -8.33
N ILE A 135 5.55 1.66 -8.51
CA ILE A 135 5.86 0.56 -7.59
C ILE A 135 7.07 0.97 -6.77
N ILE A 136 6.88 1.03 -5.46
CA ILE A 136 7.88 1.50 -4.51
C ILE A 136 8.27 0.32 -3.63
N ALA A 137 9.57 0.08 -3.49
CA ALA A 137 10.09 -0.85 -2.49
C ALA A 137 9.73 -0.36 -1.08
N VAL A 138 9.24 -1.26 -0.24
CA VAL A 138 8.89 -0.93 1.13
C VAL A 138 10.17 -0.88 1.97
N ASP A 139 10.39 0.25 2.65
CA ASP A 139 11.55 0.46 3.52
C ASP A 139 11.39 -0.37 4.81
N PRO A 140 12.16 -1.44 5.02
CA PRO A 140 11.97 -2.32 6.18
C PRO A 140 12.28 -1.62 7.50
N GLU A 141 13.29 -0.74 7.52
CA GLU A 141 13.73 -0.03 8.71
C GLU A 141 12.65 0.94 9.19
N TYR A 142 12.02 1.65 8.26
CA TYR A 142 10.91 2.56 8.57
C TYR A 142 9.71 1.85 9.22
N TYR A 143 9.37 0.65 8.76
CA TYR A 143 8.28 -0.12 9.34
C TYR A 143 8.67 -0.82 10.65
N GLN A 144 9.92 -1.27 10.77
CA GLN A 144 10.46 -1.80 12.01
C GLN A 144 10.48 -0.75 13.12
N ALA A 145 10.89 0.48 12.84
CA ALA A 145 10.85 1.60 13.80
C ALA A 145 9.43 1.92 14.30
N LYS A 146 8.40 1.50 13.54
CA LYS A 146 6.99 1.64 13.89
C LYS A 146 6.40 0.37 14.52
N ASN A 147 7.24 -0.62 14.83
CA ASN A 147 6.86 -1.94 15.34
C ASN A 147 5.78 -2.61 14.48
N LYS A 148 5.93 -2.52 13.15
CA LYS A 148 5.03 -3.16 12.19
C LYS A 148 5.75 -4.25 11.41
N GLU A 149 5.10 -5.40 11.31
CA GLU A 149 5.56 -6.51 10.48
C GLU A 149 5.11 -6.31 9.03
N LEU A 150 6.03 -6.50 8.09
CA LEU A 150 5.75 -6.39 6.66
C LEU A 150 5.19 -7.68 6.08
N LYS A 151 4.17 -7.55 5.23
CA LYS A 151 3.56 -8.65 4.47
C LYS A 151 3.84 -8.55 2.97
N TYR A 152 4.30 -7.39 2.50
CA TYR A 152 4.63 -7.12 1.10
C TYR A 152 5.93 -6.32 1.00
N ASP A 153 6.75 -6.68 0.02
CA ASP A 153 8.00 -5.97 -0.30
C ASP A 153 7.78 -4.72 -1.16
N TYR A 154 6.64 -4.65 -1.85
CA TYR A 154 6.31 -3.56 -2.75
C TYR A 154 4.94 -2.96 -2.42
N LYS A 155 4.81 -1.65 -2.69
CA LYS A 155 3.55 -0.93 -2.62
C LYS A 155 3.29 -0.10 -3.87
N LEU A 156 2.03 -0.05 -4.28
CA LEU A 156 1.55 0.72 -5.42
C LEU A 156 1.08 2.10 -4.94
N ARG A 157 1.49 3.15 -5.63
CA ARG A 157 1.15 4.54 -5.27
C ARG A 157 0.87 5.38 -6.50
N HIS A 158 0.00 6.38 -6.35
CA HIS A 158 -0.20 7.44 -7.34
C HIS A 158 0.53 8.69 -6.89
N THR A 159 1.51 9.12 -7.68
CA THR A 159 2.38 10.25 -7.35
C THR A 159 1.65 11.58 -7.48
N LEU A 160 1.91 12.50 -6.54
CA LEU A 160 1.25 13.80 -6.52
C LEU A 160 2.26 14.94 -6.63
N PHE A 161 3.33 14.90 -5.83
CA PHE A 161 4.26 16.03 -5.74
C PHE A 161 5.64 15.59 -5.23
N ARG A 162 6.70 16.11 -5.84
CA ARG A 162 8.07 15.94 -5.34
C ARG A 162 8.34 16.98 -4.27
N VAL A 163 8.62 16.54 -3.05
CA VAL A 163 8.83 17.42 -1.90
C VAL A 163 10.29 17.91 -1.91
N PRO A 164 10.53 19.23 -1.97
CA PRO A 164 11.88 19.77 -1.86
C PRO A 164 12.51 19.44 -0.51
N LEU A 165 13.82 19.19 -0.48
CA LEU A 165 14.55 18.98 0.76
C LEU A 165 14.44 20.20 1.68
N GLY A 166 14.15 19.95 2.95
CA GLY A 166 14.07 21.00 3.97
C GLY A 166 12.85 21.92 3.85
N ALA A 167 11.90 21.64 2.96
CA ALA A 167 10.64 22.38 2.92
C ALA A 167 9.87 22.23 4.23
N SER A 168 9.17 23.28 4.65
CA SER A 168 8.21 23.20 5.73
C SER A 168 6.90 22.55 5.25
N CYS A 169 6.09 22.03 6.18
CA CYS A 169 4.77 21.51 5.83
C CYS A 169 3.85 22.61 5.29
N ASP A 170 3.99 23.85 5.76
CA ASP A 170 3.21 24.99 5.27
C ASP A 170 3.53 25.33 3.81
N GLU A 171 4.81 25.40 3.45
CA GLU A 171 5.25 25.60 2.05
C GLU A 171 4.79 24.45 1.15
N LEU A 172 4.78 23.22 1.66
CA LEU A 172 4.24 22.07 0.94
C LEU A 172 2.73 22.23 0.71
N ILE A 173 1.95 22.61 1.73
CA ILE A 173 0.51 22.84 1.62
C ILE A 173 0.22 23.94 0.59
N ASP A 174 0.94 25.06 0.64
CA ASP A 174 0.76 26.16 -0.31
C ASP A 174 1.12 25.76 -1.74
N SER A 175 2.14 24.94 -1.91
CA SER A 175 2.47 24.35 -3.21
C SER A 175 1.35 23.42 -3.70
N LEU A 176 0.79 22.59 -2.82
CA LEU A 176 -0.28 21.66 -3.16
C LEU A 176 -1.60 22.32 -3.52
N LYS A 177 -1.90 23.52 -2.98
CA LYS A 177 -3.11 24.29 -3.36
C LYS A 177 -3.17 24.60 -4.86
N LYS A 178 -2.01 24.66 -5.53
CA LYS A 178 -1.89 24.84 -6.99
C LYS A 178 -2.04 23.53 -7.78
N VAL A 179 -1.99 22.38 -7.09
CA VAL A 179 -1.88 21.05 -7.69
C VAL A 179 -3.16 20.23 -7.53
N THR A 180 -3.82 20.32 -6.37
CA THR A 180 -5.03 19.56 -6.05
C THR A 180 -6.02 20.39 -5.24
N SER A 181 -7.31 20.25 -5.53
CA SER A 181 -8.37 20.89 -4.74
C SER A 181 -8.62 20.18 -3.40
N SER A 182 -8.20 18.92 -3.24
CA SER A 182 -8.42 18.16 -2.02
C SER A 182 -7.73 18.77 -0.80
N ILE A 183 -6.63 19.50 -0.98
CA ILE A 183 -5.85 20.08 0.12
C ILE A 183 -6.53 21.28 0.76
N PHE A 184 -7.57 21.87 0.15
CA PHE A 184 -8.32 22.96 0.77
C PHE A 184 -9.13 22.50 2.00
N LEU A 185 -9.38 21.20 2.16
CA LEU A 185 -10.04 20.65 3.33
C LEU A 185 -9.08 20.60 4.53
N GLU A 186 -9.48 21.16 5.67
CA GLU A 186 -8.68 21.20 6.89
C GLU A 186 -8.26 19.80 7.37
N GLU A 187 -9.17 18.82 7.32
CA GLU A 187 -8.86 17.42 7.68
C GLU A 187 -7.72 16.85 6.82
N ASN A 188 -7.66 17.21 5.54
CA ASN A 188 -6.61 16.75 4.64
C ASN A 188 -5.27 17.43 4.94
N GLN A 189 -5.27 18.69 5.35
CA GLN A 189 -4.05 19.39 5.78
C GLN A 189 -3.52 18.79 7.09
N GLU A 190 -4.40 18.52 8.06
CA GLU A 190 -4.00 17.90 9.33
C GLU A 190 -3.43 16.49 9.12
N ASN A 191 -4.10 15.66 8.32
CA ASN A 191 -3.59 14.35 7.94
C ASN A 191 -2.23 14.42 7.22
N LEU A 192 -2.03 15.42 6.36
CA LEU A 192 -0.75 15.66 5.69
C LEU A 192 0.34 16.03 6.70
N ARG A 193 0.06 16.96 7.62
CA ARG A 193 1.01 17.39 8.68
C ARG A 193 1.48 16.24 9.53
N ILE A 194 0.54 15.45 10.07
CA ILE A 194 0.86 14.26 10.88
C ILE A 194 1.80 13.32 10.12
N LYS A 195 1.51 13.08 8.82
CA LYS A 195 2.33 12.20 7.99
C LYS A 195 3.67 12.79 7.63
N TYR A 196 3.73 14.11 7.41
CA TYR A 196 4.95 14.83 7.10
C TYR A 196 5.92 14.78 8.28
N ASP A 197 5.44 15.14 9.47
CA ASP A 197 6.24 15.16 10.69
C ASP A 197 6.77 13.77 11.05
N GLU A 198 5.94 12.74 10.88
CA GLU A 198 6.33 11.34 11.09
C GLU A 198 7.51 10.94 10.18
N VAL A 199 7.49 11.37 8.93
CA VAL A 199 8.46 10.99 7.91
C VAL A 199 9.74 11.81 8.04
N VAL A 200 9.62 13.13 8.27
CA VAL A 200 10.78 14.00 8.52
C VAL A 200 11.50 13.60 9.80
N LYS A 201 10.77 13.18 10.86
CA LYS A 201 11.40 12.66 12.08
C LYS A 201 12.25 11.43 11.83
N PHE A 202 11.87 10.58 10.87
CA PHE A 202 12.58 9.34 10.56
C PHE A 202 13.70 9.53 9.55
N TYR A 203 13.41 10.13 8.38
CA TYR A 203 14.40 10.28 7.29
C TYR A 203 15.21 11.58 7.38
N GLY A 204 14.80 12.53 8.24
CA GLY A 204 15.41 13.85 8.30
C GLY A 204 15.36 14.58 6.95
N ASN A 205 16.41 15.36 6.69
CA ASN A 205 16.63 16.08 5.43
C ASN A 205 17.61 15.35 4.50
N GLN A 206 17.76 14.03 4.64
CA GLN A 206 18.78 13.25 3.93
C GLN A 206 18.30 12.71 2.59
N ARG A 207 16.98 12.56 2.41
CA ARG A 207 16.38 11.93 1.22
C ARG A 207 15.26 12.78 0.69
N GLU A 208 15.24 12.96 -0.63
CA GLU A 208 14.10 13.57 -1.30
C GLU A 208 12.88 12.65 -1.23
N LEU A 209 11.71 13.25 -1.04
CA LEU A 209 10.47 12.52 -0.84
C LEU A 209 9.51 12.76 -2.01
N MET A 210 8.84 11.70 -2.43
CA MET A 210 7.67 11.73 -3.29
C MET A 210 6.41 11.67 -2.40
N LEU A 211 5.60 12.71 -2.45
CA LEU A 211 4.24 12.68 -1.94
C LEU A 211 3.37 11.93 -2.94
N SER A 212 2.60 11.00 -2.40
CA SER A 212 1.66 10.16 -3.15
C SER A 212 0.32 10.07 -2.43
N VAL A 213 -0.68 9.59 -3.16
CA VAL A 213 -2.03 9.39 -2.66
C VAL A 213 -2.47 7.93 -2.80
N THR A 214 -3.29 7.52 -1.85
CA THR A 214 -4.12 6.31 -1.90
C THR A 214 -5.48 6.62 -1.26
N TYR A 215 -6.40 5.66 -1.33
CA TYR A 215 -7.73 5.81 -0.74
C TYR A 215 -8.00 4.70 0.28
N ARG A 216 -8.73 5.04 1.34
CA ARG A 216 -9.22 4.05 2.30
C ARG A 216 -10.63 4.40 2.70
N LYS A 217 -11.58 3.50 2.40
CA LYS A 217 -13.02 3.72 2.61
C LYS A 217 -13.51 5.02 1.96
N GLY A 218 -13.05 5.30 0.73
CA GLY A 218 -13.37 6.53 0.00
C GLY A 218 -12.57 7.77 0.39
N ASN A 219 -11.87 7.76 1.54
CA ASN A 219 -11.12 8.92 2.00
C ASN A 219 -9.70 8.93 1.45
N LEU A 220 -9.26 10.11 0.98
CA LEU A 220 -7.90 10.37 0.51
C LEU A 220 -6.89 10.17 1.65
N ARG A 221 -5.75 9.56 1.32
CA ARG A 221 -4.63 9.36 2.25
C ARG A 221 -3.34 9.77 1.57
N TYR A 222 -2.63 10.70 2.22
CA TYR A 222 -1.29 11.09 1.82
C TYR A 222 -0.25 10.12 2.35
N SER A 223 0.82 9.92 1.59
CA SER A 223 1.97 9.14 2.01
C SER A 223 3.24 9.68 1.35
N PHE A 224 4.32 9.74 2.12
CA PHE A 224 5.63 10.18 1.64
C PHE A 224 6.57 8.98 1.51
N HIS A 225 7.32 8.98 0.42
CA HIS A 225 8.21 7.88 0.08
C HIS A 225 9.54 8.43 -0.42
N PRO A 226 10.69 7.92 0.06
CA PRO A 226 11.97 8.24 -0.54
C PRO A 226 11.97 7.92 -2.04
N ILE A 227 12.43 8.87 -2.84
CA ILE A 227 12.36 8.77 -4.30
C ILE A 227 13.17 7.59 -4.82
N ASP A 228 14.34 7.33 -4.24
CA ASP A 228 15.24 6.24 -4.61
C ASP A 228 14.69 4.82 -4.34
N LEU A 229 13.57 4.72 -3.60
CA LEU A 229 12.83 3.47 -3.44
C LEU A 229 11.80 3.24 -4.54
N ILE A 230 11.55 4.20 -5.43
CA ILE A 230 10.70 4.00 -6.60
C ILE A 230 11.47 3.15 -7.61
N LYS A 231 10.99 1.93 -7.87
CA LYS A 231 11.69 0.96 -8.72
C LYS A 231 11.06 0.84 -10.10
N TYR A 232 9.75 1.05 -10.19
CA TYR A 232 9.02 0.88 -11.44
C TYR A 232 7.92 1.92 -11.62
N VAL A 233 7.60 2.20 -12.88
CA VAL A 233 6.41 2.95 -13.28
C VAL A 233 5.47 1.96 -13.97
N ALA A 234 4.22 1.89 -13.52
CA ALA A 234 3.18 1.12 -14.16
C ALA A 234 2.67 1.86 -15.41
N GLU A 235 2.81 1.24 -16.58
CA GLU A 235 2.41 1.81 -17.86
C GLU A 235 0.99 1.37 -18.26
N TYR A 236 0.62 0.15 -17.88
CA TYR A 236 -0.68 -0.44 -18.19
C TYR A 236 -1.23 -1.19 -16.98
N VAL A 237 -2.56 -1.19 -16.87
CA VAL A 237 -3.30 -2.11 -16.01
C VAL A 237 -4.02 -3.13 -16.89
N LEU A 238 -3.87 -4.40 -16.55
CA LEU A 238 -4.59 -5.51 -17.15
C LEU A 238 -5.76 -5.88 -16.23
N LYS A 239 -6.95 -5.91 -16.82
CA LYS A 239 -8.19 -6.28 -16.15
C LYS A 239 -8.75 -7.54 -16.76
N HIS A 240 -9.23 -8.45 -15.92
CA HIS A 240 -9.93 -9.64 -16.38
C HIS A 240 -11.44 -9.36 -16.45
N ASN A 241 -12.07 -9.59 -17.61
CA ASN A 241 -13.51 -9.35 -17.80
C ASN A 241 -14.37 -10.62 -17.69
N GLY A 242 -13.75 -11.77 -17.40
CA GLY A 242 -14.42 -13.08 -17.33
C GLY A 242 -14.15 -13.96 -18.56
N GLU A 243 -13.84 -13.36 -19.70
CA GLU A 243 -13.49 -14.06 -20.95
C GLU A 243 -12.00 -13.95 -21.29
N GLY A 244 -11.35 -12.86 -20.84
CA GLY A 244 -9.92 -12.67 -21.03
C GLY A 244 -9.39 -11.37 -20.43
N TRP A 245 -8.13 -11.10 -20.75
CA TRP A 245 -7.39 -9.95 -20.24
C TRP A 245 -7.45 -8.76 -21.22
N ILE A 246 -7.81 -7.60 -20.68
CA ILE A 246 -7.86 -6.32 -21.40
C ILE A 246 -6.85 -5.36 -20.77
N ALA A 247 -5.98 -4.80 -21.59
CA ALA A 247 -5.06 -3.74 -21.19
C ALA A 247 -5.72 -2.36 -21.29
N LYS A 248 -5.43 -1.53 -20.29
CA LYS A 248 -5.70 -0.09 -20.29
C LYS A 248 -4.39 0.64 -19.97
N LYS A 249 -4.06 1.67 -20.75
CA LYS A 249 -2.90 2.52 -20.48
C LYS A 249 -3.19 3.39 -19.25
N LEU A 250 -2.21 3.48 -18.37
CA LEU A 250 -2.23 4.38 -17.21
C LEU A 250 -1.58 5.70 -17.63
N GLU A 251 -2.29 6.81 -17.43
CA GLU A 251 -1.83 8.16 -17.78
C GLU A 251 -1.21 8.89 -16.58
#